data_AF-A0ABD0T965-F1
#
_entry.id   AF-A0ABD0T965-F1
#
_cell.length_a   1.000
_cell.length_b   1.000
_cell.length_c   1.000
_cell.angle_alpha   90.00
_cell.angle_beta   90.00
_cell.angle_gamma   90.00
#
_symmetry.space_group_name_H-M   'P 1'
#
loop_
_entity.id
_entity.type
_entity.pdbx_description
1 polymer ?
#
loop_
_entity_poly.entity_id
_entity_poly.type
_entity_poly.pdbx_seq_one_letter_code
_entity_poly.pdbx_strand_id
1 'polypeptide(L)'
;MKFICDFCGAPSRSSSSMHAVIVLATRLGVPLEERDVVFAERVGAPPAEAGGRARRVVVRLARRHLRDELLRAARVRRAVTAEGGGRVFINERLTRSNRQLFHRVREECRRLEWRYSWTRRGRIFARKSDGAQVFQLRSPGDLERVFGLQQKN
;
A
#
# COMPACT_ATOMS: atom_id res chain seq x y z
N MET A 1 -4.41 4.20 -16.81
CA MET A 1 -4.53 4.05 -15.33
C MET A 1 -3.39 3.16 -14.85
N LYS A 2 -2.51 3.60 -13.95
CA LYS A 2 -1.31 2.83 -13.56
C LYS A 2 -1.64 1.86 -12.39
N PHE A 3 -1.58 0.55 -12.60
CA PHE A 3 -1.85 -0.47 -11.57
C PHE A 3 -0.58 -0.82 -10.79
N ILE A 4 -0.11 0.16 -10.01
CA ILE A 4 1.18 0.03 -9.32
C ILE A 4 0.97 -0.34 -7.85
N CYS A 5 1.77 -1.29 -7.36
CA CYS A 5 1.93 -1.62 -5.96
C CYS A 5 3.41 -1.66 -5.59
N ASP A 6 3.70 -1.37 -4.32
CA ASP A 6 5.05 -1.39 -3.79
C ASP A 6 5.20 -2.62 -2.87
N PHE A 7 6.17 -3.49 -3.16
CA PHE A 7 6.61 -4.58 -2.30
C PHE A 7 7.80 -4.12 -1.46
N CYS A 8 7.62 -4.00 -0.15
CA CYS A 8 8.66 -3.63 0.80
C CYS A 8 9.17 -4.88 1.52
N GLY A 9 10.50 -5.07 1.58
CA GLY A 9 11.11 -6.22 2.27
C GLY A 9 11.38 -7.44 1.38
N ALA A 10 11.25 -7.33 0.05
CA ALA A 10 11.59 -8.40 -0.87
C ALA A 10 13.12 -8.65 -0.90
N PRO A 11 13.60 -9.90 -0.79
CA PRO A 11 15.01 -10.21 -0.60
C PRO A 11 15.83 -9.77 -1.82
N SER A 12 17.08 -9.34 -1.61
CA SER A 12 17.95 -8.78 -2.66
C SER A 12 18.92 -9.80 -3.28
N ARG A 13 18.88 -11.07 -2.86
CA ARG A 13 19.78 -12.11 -3.38
C ARG A 13 19.39 -12.48 -4.80
N SER A 14 20.23 -12.04 -5.77
CA SER A 14 20.46 -12.47 -7.18
C SER A 14 19.27 -12.80 -8.10
N SER A 15 18.05 -12.90 -7.59
CA SER A 15 16.84 -13.21 -8.34
C SER A 15 16.26 -11.93 -8.94
N SER A 16 15.78 -12.05 -10.18
CA SER A 16 15.05 -10.98 -10.85
C SER A 16 13.93 -10.46 -9.96
N SER A 17 13.75 -9.13 -9.92
CA SER A 17 12.67 -8.49 -9.16
C SER A 17 11.29 -9.02 -9.58
N MET A 18 11.13 -9.42 -10.84
CA MET A 18 9.90 -10.07 -11.34
C MET A 18 9.68 -11.43 -10.70
N HIS A 19 10.72 -12.28 -10.66
CA HIS A 19 10.64 -13.60 -10.05
C HIS A 19 10.28 -13.52 -8.56
N ALA A 20 10.93 -12.62 -7.81
CA ALA A 20 10.61 -12.40 -6.40
C ALA A 20 9.13 -11.99 -6.18
N VAL A 21 8.58 -11.16 -7.07
CA VAL A 21 7.18 -10.72 -7.02
C VAL A 21 6.22 -11.88 -7.27
N ILE A 22 6.50 -12.72 -8.28
CA ILE A 22 5.68 -13.89 -8.63
C ILE A 22 5.66 -14.90 -7.48
N VAL A 23 6.82 -15.21 -6.89
CA VAL A 23 6.93 -16.12 -5.74
C VAL A 23 6.15 -15.59 -4.54
N LEU A 24 6.30 -14.30 -4.22
CA LEU A 24 5.60 -13.67 -3.10
C LEU A 24 4.09 -13.60 -3.31
N ALA A 25 3.63 -13.33 -4.54
CA ALA A 25 2.21 -13.32 -4.87
C ALA A 25 1.59 -14.74 -4.77
N THR A 26 2.32 -15.76 -5.21
CA THR A 26 1.91 -17.16 -5.08
C THR A 26 1.78 -17.56 -3.61
N ARG A 27 2.71 -17.15 -2.74
CA ARG A 27 2.59 -17.34 -1.27
C ARG A 27 1.38 -16.61 -0.67
N LEU A 28 0.98 -15.50 -1.26
CA LEU A 28 -0.25 -14.78 -0.90
C LEU A 28 -1.52 -15.44 -1.42
N GLY A 29 -1.41 -16.52 -2.20
CA GLY A 29 -2.55 -17.21 -2.82
C GLY A 29 -3.08 -16.50 -4.07
N VAL A 30 -2.29 -15.59 -4.66
CA VAL A 30 -2.60 -14.89 -5.90
C VAL A 30 -1.58 -15.32 -6.94
N PRO A 31 -1.83 -16.39 -7.72
CA PRO A 31 -0.89 -16.83 -8.74
C PRO A 31 -0.73 -15.73 -9.79
N LEU A 32 0.52 -15.34 -10.05
CA LEU A 32 0.88 -14.38 -11.09
C LEU A 32 1.77 -15.07 -12.12
N GLU A 33 1.57 -14.73 -13.38
CA GLU A 33 2.46 -15.13 -14.46
C GLU A 33 3.31 -13.95 -14.94
N GLU A 34 4.37 -14.21 -15.71
CA GLU A 34 5.24 -13.14 -16.21
C GLU A 34 4.46 -12.11 -17.05
N ARG A 35 3.50 -12.56 -17.86
CA ARG A 35 2.61 -11.68 -18.65
C ARG A 35 1.75 -10.74 -17.81
N ASP A 36 1.55 -11.05 -16.54
CA ASP A 36 0.77 -10.21 -15.62
C ASP A 36 1.58 -9.06 -15.04
N VAL A 37 2.90 -9.13 -15.11
CA VAL A 37 3.82 -8.13 -14.60
C VAL A 37 4.35 -7.32 -15.77
N VAL A 38 3.90 -6.07 -15.90
CA VAL A 38 4.39 -5.20 -16.97
C VAL A 38 5.79 -4.66 -16.66
N PHE A 39 6.09 -4.41 -15.39
CA PHE A 39 7.46 -4.20 -14.92
C PHE A 39 7.55 -4.41 -13.40
N ALA A 40 8.74 -4.79 -12.93
CA ALA A 40 9.08 -4.84 -11.51
C ALA A 40 10.52 -4.33 -11.29
N GLU A 41 10.68 -3.21 -10.61
CA GLU A 41 11.99 -2.56 -10.43
C GLU A 41 12.24 -2.15 -8.98
N ARG A 42 13.48 -2.29 -8.52
CA ARG A 42 13.89 -1.82 -7.19
C ARG A 42 14.13 -0.32 -7.22
N VAL A 43 13.44 0.41 -6.35
CA VAL A 43 13.53 1.87 -6.28
C VAL A 43 14.06 2.31 -4.91
N GLY A 44 15.05 3.19 -4.91
CA GLY A 44 15.69 3.74 -3.71
C GLY A 44 17.19 3.43 -3.67
N ALA A 45 17.90 4.09 -2.75
CA ALA A 45 19.33 3.89 -2.57
C ALA A 45 19.66 2.44 -2.16
N PRO A 46 20.84 1.91 -2.54
CA PRO A 46 21.38 0.69 -1.93
C PRO A 46 21.35 0.79 -0.40
N PRO A 47 21.08 -0.31 0.31
CA PRO A 47 21.43 -0.39 1.72
C PRO A 47 22.91 -0.04 1.87
N ALA A 48 23.23 0.88 2.80
CA ALA A 48 24.60 1.29 3.07
C ALA A 48 25.43 0.15 3.70
N GLU A 49 24.76 -0.78 4.39
CA GLU A 49 25.38 -1.90 5.10
C GLU A 49 24.76 -3.24 4.69
N ALA A 50 25.55 -4.31 4.77
CA ALA A 50 25.10 -5.68 4.61
C ALA A 50 24.14 -6.05 5.74
N GLY A 51 22.82 -5.98 5.47
CA GLY A 51 21.76 -6.15 6.47
C GLY A 51 20.76 -4.99 6.53
N GLY A 52 21.05 -3.88 5.84
CA GLY A 52 20.12 -2.76 5.74
C GLY A 52 18.81 -3.11 5.01
N ARG A 53 17.78 -2.31 5.25
CA ARG A 53 16.42 -2.55 4.73
C ARG A 53 16.42 -2.73 3.21
N ALA A 54 15.95 -3.89 2.75
CA ALA A 54 15.85 -4.19 1.33
C ALA A 54 15.06 -3.11 0.57
N ARG A 55 15.56 -2.72 -0.61
CA ARG A 55 14.90 -1.75 -1.49
C ARG A 55 13.47 -2.18 -1.79
N ARG A 56 12.55 -1.23 -1.82
CA ARG A 56 11.18 -1.50 -2.30
C ARG A 56 11.22 -1.90 -3.77
N VAL A 57 10.41 -2.87 -4.15
CA VAL A 57 10.15 -3.22 -5.54
C VAL A 57 8.85 -2.54 -5.96
N VAL A 58 8.91 -1.72 -6.99
CA VAL A 58 7.75 -1.08 -7.61
C VAL A 58 7.29 -1.97 -8.73
N VAL A 59 6.03 -2.43 -8.64
CA VAL A 59 5.47 -3.41 -9.57
C VAL A 59 4.26 -2.80 -10.26
N ARG A 60 4.25 -2.81 -11.59
CA ARG A 60 3.04 -2.53 -12.37
C ARG A 60 2.48 -3.84 -12.92
N LEU A 61 1.23 -4.13 -12.54
CA LEU A 61 0.50 -5.26 -13.09
C LEU A 61 -0.26 -4.87 -14.36
N ALA A 62 -0.47 -5.83 -15.25
CA ALA A 62 -1.23 -5.64 -16.49
C ALA A 62 -2.72 -5.43 -16.18
N ARG A 63 -3.23 -6.14 -15.18
CA ARG A 63 -4.66 -6.25 -14.88
C ARG A 63 -4.97 -5.64 -13.51
N ARG A 64 -6.01 -4.79 -13.46
CA ARG A 64 -6.46 -4.12 -12.23
C ARG A 64 -6.89 -5.09 -11.14
N HIS A 65 -7.60 -6.17 -11.53
CA HIS A 65 -8.16 -7.12 -10.58
C HIS A 65 -7.06 -7.83 -9.79
N LEU A 66 -5.96 -8.24 -10.44
CA LEU A 66 -4.81 -8.87 -9.79
C LEU A 66 -4.18 -7.96 -8.74
N ARG A 67 -4.03 -6.66 -9.04
CA ARG A 67 -3.55 -5.69 -8.06
C ARG A 67 -4.50 -5.58 -6.87
N ASP A 68 -5.80 -5.46 -7.12
CA ASP A 68 -6.81 -5.33 -6.05
C ASP A 68 -6.86 -6.60 -5.19
N GLU A 69 -6.70 -7.77 -5.79
CA GLU A 69 -6.65 -9.08 -5.12
C GLU A 69 -5.38 -9.27 -4.30
N LEU A 70 -4.23 -8.94 -4.85
CA LEU A 70 -2.94 -8.97 -4.16
C LEU A 70 -2.93 -8.05 -2.92
N LEU A 71 -3.46 -6.83 -3.06
CA LEU A 71 -3.61 -5.89 -1.93
C LEU A 71 -4.57 -6.43 -0.88
N ARG A 72 -5.66 -7.09 -1.29
CA ARG A 72 -6.61 -7.72 -0.36
C ARG A 72 -5.95 -8.88 0.38
N ALA A 73 -5.30 -9.78 -0.34
CA ALA A 73 -4.60 -10.94 0.20
C ALA A 73 -3.53 -10.51 1.19
N ALA A 74 -2.71 -9.49 0.87
CA ALA A 74 -1.68 -8.98 1.76
C ALA A 74 -2.22 -8.34 3.05
N ARG A 75 -3.41 -7.74 3.01
CA ARG A 75 -4.05 -7.15 4.22
C ARG A 75 -4.58 -8.23 5.18
N VAL A 76 -5.03 -9.36 4.64
CA VAL A 76 -5.52 -10.52 5.41
C VAL A 76 -4.34 -11.35 5.91
N ARG A 77 -3.40 -11.69 5.01
CA ARG A 77 -2.20 -12.49 5.26
C ARG A 77 -1.02 -11.59 5.62
N ARG A 78 -1.11 -10.90 6.77
CA ARG A 78 -0.11 -9.93 7.26
C ARG A 78 1.29 -10.51 7.55
N ALA A 79 1.47 -11.81 7.38
CA ALA A 79 2.66 -12.56 7.79
C ALA A 79 3.36 -13.24 6.59
N VAL A 80 3.38 -12.60 5.42
CA VAL A 80 4.22 -13.13 4.32
C VAL A 80 5.67 -12.77 4.58
N THR A 81 6.44 -13.81 4.84
CA THR A 81 7.87 -13.73 5.10
C THR A 81 8.62 -13.97 3.80
N ALA A 82 9.52 -13.05 3.48
CA ALA A 82 10.51 -13.24 2.42
C ALA A 82 11.44 -14.41 2.74
N GLU A 83 12.07 -14.99 1.72
CA GLU A 83 13.20 -15.89 1.92
C GLU A 83 14.32 -15.09 2.62
N GLY A 84 14.56 -15.40 3.90
CA GLY A 84 15.42 -14.61 4.79
C GLY A 84 14.73 -14.01 6.03
N GLY A 85 13.48 -14.37 6.33
CA GLY A 85 12.85 -14.05 7.62
C GLY A 85 12.23 -12.64 7.72
N GLY A 86 12.42 -11.79 6.72
CA GLY A 86 11.88 -10.44 6.70
C GLY A 86 10.38 -10.39 6.36
N ARG A 87 9.60 -9.58 7.08
CA ARG A 87 8.18 -9.34 6.75
C ARG A 87 8.06 -8.51 5.47
N VAL A 88 7.22 -8.98 4.54
CA VAL A 88 6.91 -8.29 3.29
C VAL A 88 5.61 -7.52 3.44
N PHE A 89 5.63 -6.25 3.04
CA PHE A 89 4.44 -5.40 2.99
C PHE A 89 4.13 -5.05 1.55
N ILE A 90 2.86 -5.20 1.15
CA ILE A 90 2.38 -4.75 -0.16
C ILE A 90 1.47 -3.55 0.04
N ASN A 91 1.83 -2.43 -0.55
CA ASN A 91 1.07 -1.18 -0.45
C ASN A 91 0.58 -0.70 -1.82
N GLU A 92 -0.60 -0.08 -1.83
CA GLU A 92 -1.09 0.63 -3.02
C GLU A 92 -0.25 1.89 -3.24
N ARG A 93 0.16 2.14 -4.49
CA ARG A 93 0.88 3.37 -4.82
C ARG A 93 -0.09 4.52 -5.04
N LEU A 94 -0.14 5.44 -4.10
CA LEU A 94 -0.92 6.69 -4.19
C LEU A 94 -0.15 7.78 -4.95
N THR A 95 -0.85 8.78 -5.48
CA THR A 95 -0.23 10.03 -6.00
C THR A 95 0.38 10.83 -4.85
N ARG A 96 1.26 11.80 -5.15
CA ARG A 96 1.85 12.67 -4.10
C ARG A 96 0.77 13.38 -3.28
N SER A 97 -0.21 13.96 -3.95
CA SER A 97 -1.34 14.65 -3.32
C SER A 97 -2.15 13.70 -2.44
N ASN A 98 -2.46 12.48 -2.90
CA ASN A 98 -3.22 11.52 -2.10
C ASN A 98 -2.41 10.97 -0.93
N ARG A 99 -1.08 10.85 -1.05
CA ARG A 99 -0.22 10.50 0.10
C ARG A 99 -0.28 11.58 1.18
N GLN A 100 -0.15 12.85 0.78
CA GLN A 100 -0.22 13.98 1.72
C GLN A 100 -1.60 14.08 2.37
N LEU A 101 -2.67 13.94 1.57
CA LEU A 101 -4.03 13.93 2.10
C LEU A 101 -4.24 12.75 3.06
N PHE A 102 -3.79 11.55 2.70
CA PHE A 102 -3.95 10.38 3.57
C PHE A 102 -3.16 10.50 4.87
N HIS A 103 -1.99 11.15 4.85
CA HIS A 103 -1.25 11.47 6.07
C HIS A 103 -2.10 12.30 7.03
N ARG A 104 -2.63 13.43 6.54
CA ARG A 104 -3.49 14.32 7.34
C ARG A 104 -4.74 13.60 7.85
N VAL A 105 -5.39 12.81 7.00
CA VAL A 105 -6.56 11.99 7.39
C VAL A 105 -6.22 11.09 8.57
N ARG A 106 -5.04 10.45 8.58
CA ARG A 106 -4.63 9.57 9.68
C ARG A 106 -4.32 10.34 10.96
N GLU A 107 -3.73 11.53 10.84
CA GLU A 107 -3.49 12.41 11.98
C GLU A 107 -4.80 12.84 12.63
N GLU A 108 -5.77 13.30 11.84
CA GLU A 108 -7.10 13.66 12.33
C GLU A 108 -7.85 12.46 12.90
N CYS A 109 -7.77 11.30 12.25
CA CYS A 109 -8.37 10.08 12.80
C CYS A 109 -7.78 9.71 14.16
N ARG A 110 -6.46 9.88 14.36
CA ARG A 110 -5.82 9.65 15.66
C ARG A 110 -6.27 10.68 16.69
N ARG A 111 -6.32 11.97 16.31
CA ARG A 111 -6.70 13.08 17.20
C ARG A 111 -8.15 13.01 17.67
N LEU A 112 -9.06 12.58 16.79
CA LEU A 112 -10.50 12.49 17.03
C LEU A 112 -10.98 11.07 17.33
N GLU A 113 -10.05 10.13 17.54
CA GLU A 113 -10.34 8.73 17.88
C GLU A 113 -11.24 8.00 16.87
N TRP A 114 -11.08 8.31 15.58
CA TRP A 114 -11.73 7.55 14.52
C TRP A 114 -11.02 6.21 14.35
N ARG A 115 -11.81 5.14 14.46
CA ARG A 115 -11.31 3.76 14.49
C ARG A 115 -10.72 3.30 13.15
N TYR A 116 -11.19 3.82 12.02
CA TYR A 116 -10.83 3.30 10.71
C TYR A 116 -10.45 4.38 9.71
N SER A 117 -9.28 4.22 9.09
CA SER A 117 -8.84 4.96 7.89
C SER A 117 -8.13 4.01 6.92
N TRP A 118 -8.45 4.10 5.64
CA TRP A 118 -7.86 3.23 4.62
C TRP A 118 -7.91 3.83 3.21
N THR A 119 -7.17 3.21 2.30
CA THR A 119 -7.26 3.49 0.87
C THR A 119 -7.83 2.31 0.10
N ARG A 120 -8.49 2.62 -1.01
CA ARG A 120 -8.93 1.65 -2.01
C ARG A 120 -8.98 2.31 -3.38
N ARG A 121 -8.23 1.78 -4.35
CA ARG A 121 -8.22 2.26 -5.74
C ARG A 121 -7.81 3.73 -5.83
N GLY A 122 -6.82 4.12 -5.03
CA GLY A 122 -6.30 5.48 -4.95
C GLY A 122 -7.20 6.46 -4.20
N ARG A 123 -8.39 6.04 -3.74
CA ARG A 123 -9.34 6.85 -2.98
C ARG A 123 -9.13 6.62 -1.48
N ILE A 124 -9.33 7.66 -0.70
CA ILE A 124 -9.15 7.64 0.75
C ILE A 124 -10.52 7.58 1.42
N PHE A 125 -10.61 6.77 2.47
CA PHE A 125 -11.83 6.57 3.24
C PHE A 125 -11.53 6.64 4.74
N ALA A 126 -12.50 7.13 5.50
CA ALA A 126 -12.48 7.13 6.96
C ALA A 126 -13.85 6.73 7.51
N ARG A 127 -13.87 6.09 8.67
CA ARG A 127 -15.08 5.72 9.42
C ARG A 127 -14.81 5.84 10.92
N LYS A 128 -15.72 6.49 11.64
CA LYS A 128 -15.56 6.77 13.08
C LYS A 128 -15.59 5.51 13.94
N SER A 129 -16.61 4.68 13.79
CA SER A 129 -16.82 3.47 14.58
C SER A 129 -17.46 2.36 13.73
N ASP A 130 -17.67 1.18 14.31
CA ASP A 130 -18.41 0.12 13.64
C ASP A 130 -19.88 0.55 13.41
N GLY A 131 -20.41 0.26 12.23
CA GLY A 131 -21.76 0.70 11.82
C GLY A 131 -21.88 2.18 11.39
N ALA A 132 -20.90 3.03 11.70
CA ALA A 132 -20.93 4.43 11.28
C ALA A 132 -20.76 4.62 9.76
N GLN A 133 -21.18 5.79 9.27
CA GLN A 133 -21.04 6.18 7.87
C GLN A 133 -19.56 6.17 7.43
N VAL A 134 -19.33 5.65 6.22
CA VAL A 134 -18.03 5.71 5.55
C VAL A 134 -17.94 7.00 4.75
N PHE A 135 -16.95 7.83 5.06
CA PHE A 135 -16.67 9.06 4.33
C PHE A 135 -15.55 8.84 3.32
N GLN A 136 -15.74 9.30 2.09
CA GLN A 136 -14.67 9.40 1.11
C GLN A 136 -14.05 10.80 1.18
N LEU A 137 -12.72 10.87 1.33
CA LEU A 137 -11.97 12.12 1.31
C LEU A 137 -11.21 12.24 -0.03
N ARG A 138 -11.51 13.31 -0.76
CA ARG A 138 -10.98 13.63 -2.10
C ARG A 138 -10.08 14.86 -2.06
N SER A 139 -10.36 15.81 -1.17
CA SER A 139 -9.62 17.06 -1.05
C SER A 139 -9.28 17.38 0.41
N PRO A 140 -8.35 18.33 0.66
CA PRO A 140 -8.13 18.85 2.01
C PRO A 140 -9.38 19.46 2.65
N GLY A 141 -10.27 20.11 1.89
CA GLY A 141 -11.52 20.68 2.43
C GLY A 141 -12.50 19.62 2.93
N ASP A 142 -12.37 18.37 2.46
CA ASP A 142 -13.13 17.25 3.03
C ASP A 142 -12.72 16.94 4.47
N LEU A 143 -11.50 17.31 4.89
CA LEU A 143 -11.07 17.15 6.28
C LEU A 143 -11.96 17.99 7.19
N GLU A 144 -12.19 19.26 6.84
CA GLU A 144 -13.00 20.17 7.64
C GLU A 144 -14.45 19.70 7.73
N ARG A 145 -15.03 19.34 6.59
CA ARG A 145 -16.41 18.86 6.49
C ARG A 145 -16.64 17.53 7.20
N VAL A 146 -15.68 16.60 7.16
CA VAL A 146 -15.84 15.24 7.70
C VAL A 146 -15.45 15.18 9.18
N PHE A 147 -14.37 15.85 9.57
CA PHE A 147 -13.87 15.83 10.94
C PHE A 147 -14.42 16.97 11.80
N GLY A 148 -15.18 17.90 11.22
CA GLY A 148 -15.74 19.03 11.95
C GLY A 148 -14.67 19.99 12.45
N LEU A 149 -13.59 20.18 11.67
CA LEU A 149 -12.57 21.19 11.97
C LEU A 149 -13.17 22.58 11.69
N GLN A 150 -13.95 23.11 12.62
CA GLN A 150 -14.27 24.53 12.65
C GLN A 150 -12.98 25.24 13.11
N GLN A 151 -12.40 26.11 12.26
CA GLN A 151 -11.44 27.09 12.76
C GLN A 151 -12.20 27.95 13.77
N LYS A 152 -11.89 27.79 15.07
CA LYS A 152 -12.23 28.80 16.05
C LYS A 152 -11.44 30.05 15.64
N ASN A 153 -12.17 31.04 15.13
CA ASN A 153 -11.71 32.43 15.08
C ASN A 153 -11.26 32.88 16.47
#